data_AF-A0A1Y1YV48-F1
#
_entry.id   AF-A0A1Y1YV48-F1
#
_cell.length_a   1.000
_cell.length_b   1.000
_cell.length_c   1.000
_cell.angle_alpha   90.00
_cell.angle_beta   90.00
_cell.angle_gamma   90.00
#
_symmetry.space_group_name_H-M   'P 1'
#
loop_
_entity.id
_entity.type
_entity.pdbx_description
1 polymer ?
#
loop_
_entity_poly.entity_id
_entity_poly.type
_entity_poly.pdbx_seq_one_letter_code
_entity_poly.pdbx_strand_id
1 'polypeptide(L)'
;IKELLSQPNVIITSRPSSKLLVGLHTINIKLETIGFYPNQVNEYLERTFSAQANKVQLFLQSRLLIQDLVRIPIQLDALCISWSGGLGSEMKFDTITAVYRAIEDSLWKKDILRLGKAHEGKPITEFLIQDCDPSGIKDLVKDEINFLEDFAFTGLHNDIIDFESTHRNVISRHFKPPMTLLDKTLPRLSFLRTSDLSPEHRNRSYHFLHLTF
;
A
#
# COMPACT_ATOMS: atom_id res chain seq x y z
N ILE A 1 13.19 -14.17 -20.34
CA ILE A 1 12.27 -13.28 -21.08
C ILE A 1 12.12 -13.67 -22.55
N LYS A 2 13.19 -13.75 -23.37
CA LYS A 2 13.05 -14.07 -24.81
C LYS A 2 12.27 -15.37 -25.10
N GLU A 3 12.53 -16.43 -24.32
CA GLU A 3 11.81 -17.72 -24.42
C GLU A 3 10.33 -17.65 -24.00
N LEU A 4 9.98 -16.73 -23.09
CA LEU A 4 8.59 -16.49 -22.70
C LEU A 4 7.87 -15.67 -23.78
N LEU A 5 8.56 -14.74 -24.41
CA LEU A 5 8.04 -13.92 -25.51
C LEU A 5 7.92 -14.70 -26.83
N SER A 6 8.58 -15.85 -26.96
CA SER A 6 8.45 -16.74 -28.12
C SER A 6 7.30 -17.76 -27.98
N GLN A 7 6.54 -17.72 -26.89
CA GLN A 7 5.36 -18.57 -26.73
C GLN A 7 4.24 -18.13 -27.70
N PRO A 8 3.37 -19.04 -28.13
CA PRO A 8 2.34 -18.74 -29.12
C PRO A 8 1.33 -17.67 -28.65
N ASN A 9 1.04 -17.64 -27.35
CA ASN A 9 0.12 -16.69 -26.75
C ASN A 9 0.78 -16.06 -25.53
N VAL A 10 1.07 -14.75 -25.60
CA VAL A 10 1.72 -14.00 -24.52
C VAL A 10 0.87 -12.79 -24.16
N ILE A 11 0.53 -12.67 -22.88
CA ILE A 11 -0.10 -11.46 -22.33
C ILE A 11 0.99 -10.66 -21.63
N ILE A 12 1.19 -9.41 -22.08
CA ILE A 12 2.16 -8.49 -21.51
C ILE A 12 1.40 -7.33 -20.87
N THR A 13 1.60 -7.12 -19.57
CA THR A 13 1.15 -5.92 -18.87
C THR A 13 2.31 -4.94 -18.75
N SER A 14 2.05 -3.65 -18.93
CA SER A 14 3.07 -2.61 -18.83
C SER A 14 2.44 -1.29 -18.40
N ARG A 15 3.25 -0.39 -17.84
CA ARG A 15 2.81 0.99 -17.62
C ARG A 15 2.79 1.73 -18.97
N PRO A 16 1.93 2.75 -19.16
CA PRO A 16 1.88 3.50 -20.42
C PRO A 16 3.22 4.12 -20.84
N SER A 17 4.07 4.47 -19.86
CA SER A 17 5.40 5.07 -20.08
C SER A 17 6.53 4.04 -20.24
N SER A 18 6.25 2.74 -20.07
CA SER A 18 7.28 1.70 -20.22
C SER A 18 7.71 1.59 -21.67
N LYS A 19 9.02 1.64 -21.91
CA LYS A 19 9.57 1.36 -23.24
C LYS A 19 9.35 -0.11 -23.56
N LEU A 20 8.62 -0.36 -24.64
CA LEU A 20 8.51 -1.72 -25.18
C LEU A 20 9.89 -2.26 -25.51
N LEU A 21 10.14 -3.52 -25.13
CA LEU A 21 11.41 -4.18 -25.38
C LEU A 21 11.70 -4.19 -26.88
N VAL A 22 12.89 -3.69 -27.24
CA VAL A 22 13.40 -3.72 -28.61
C VAL A 22 13.44 -5.18 -29.09
N GLY A 23 12.70 -5.49 -30.15
CA GLY A 23 12.62 -6.85 -30.72
C GLY A 23 11.29 -7.60 -30.49
N LEU A 24 10.29 -7.00 -29.83
CA LEU A 24 8.91 -7.48 -29.89
C LEU A 24 8.36 -7.23 -31.30
N HIS A 25 8.46 -8.24 -32.17
CA HIS A 25 8.30 -8.03 -33.60
C HIS A 25 6.87 -7.68 -34.06
N THR A 26 5.82 -7.96 -33.29
CA THR A 26 4.46 -7.46 -33.57
C THR A 26 3.57 -7.67 -32.34
N ILE A 27 2.96 -6.62 -31.80
CA ILE A 27 1.84 -6.75 -30.84
C ILE A 27 0.56 -6.92 -31.65
N ASN A 28 -0.12 -8.07 -31.55
CA ASN A 28 -1.35 -8.31 -32.31
C ASN A 28 -2.55 -7.52 -31.78
N ILE A 29 -2.64 -7.40 -30.46
CA ILE A 29 -3.74 -6.70 -29.76
C ILE A 29 -3.15 -5.81 -28.68
N LYS A 30 -3.51 -4.53 -28.69
CA LYS A 30 -3.21 -3.59 -27.63
C LYS A 30 -4.50 -3.21 -26.93
N LEU A 31 -4.56 -3.43 -25.62
CA LEU A 31 -5.67 -3.05 -24.76
C LEU A 31 -5.17 -2.05 -23.73
N GLU A 32 -6.07 -1.19 -23.27
CA GLU A 32 -5.82 -0.23 -22.21
C GLU A 32 -6.77 -0.48 -21.04
N THR A 33 -6.20 -0.54 -19.83
CA THR A 33 -6.99 -0.62 -18.60
C THR A 33 -7.38 0.79 -18.17
N ILE A 34 -8.67 1.12 -18.28
CA ILE A 34 -9.21 2.46 -17.99
C ILE A 34 -9.82 2.61 -16.59
N GLY A 35 -9.65 1.59 -15.73
CA GLY A 35 -10.25 1.54 -14.39
C GLY A 35 -11.74 1.16 -14.40
N PHE A 36 -12.43 1.46 -13.31
CA PHE A 36 -13.84 1.17 -13.10
C PHE A 36 -14.76 2.26 -13.67
N TYR A 37 -15.88 1.80 -14.19
CA TYR A 37 -17.05 2.64 -14.46
C TYR A 37 -17.81 2.94 -13.16
N PRO A 38 -18.62 4.01 -13.10
CA PRO A 38 -19.36 4.39 -11.90
C PRO A 38 -20.24 3.27 -11.31
N ASN A 39 -20.88 2.45 -12.16
CA ASN A 39 -21.66 1.31 -11.69
C ASN A 39 -20.78 0.22 -11.06
N GLN A 40 -19.59 -0.04 -11.62
CA GLN A 40 -18.64 -1.01 -11.08
C GLN A 40 -18.06 -0.54 -9.74
N VAL A 41 -17.87 0.77 -9.54
CA VAL A 41 -17.52 1.33 -8.23
C VAL A 41 -18.63 1.02 -7.21
N ASN A 42 -19.90 1.24 -7.57
CA ASN A 42 -21.02 0.93 -6.68
C ASN A 42 -21.11 -0.56 -6.35
N GLU A 43 -20.97 -1.44 -7.35
CA GLU A 43 -20.93 -2.90 -7.15
C GLU A 43 -19.78 -3.32 -6.22
N TYR A 44 -18.60 -2.70 -6.36
CA TYR A 44 -17.47 -2.95 -5.47
C TYR A 44 -17.79 -2.51 -4.03
N LEU A 45 -18.38 -1.34 -3.86
CA LEU A 45 -18.77 -0.82 -2.54
C LEU A 45 -19.80 -1.70 -1.85
N GLU A 46 -20.81 -2.19 -2.57
CA GLU A 46 -21.83 -3.10 -2.04
C GLU A 46 -21.25 -4.45 -1.60
N ARG A 47 -20.23 -4.94 -2.32
CA ARG A 47 -19.52 -6.18 -1.94
C ARG A 47 -18.55 -5.98 -0.78
N THR A 48 -17.98 -4.79 -0.66
CA THR A 48 -16.98 -4.47 0.37
C THR A 48 -17.64 -4.08 1.68
N PHE A 49 -18.73 -3.31 1.59
CA PHE A 49 -19.49 -2.80 2.73
C PHE A 49 -20.88 -3.41 2.78
N SER A 50 -21.19 -4.15 3.84
CA SER A 50 -22.55 -4.70 4.04
C SER A 50 -23.58 -3.60 4.28
N ALA A 51 -23.47 -2.86 5.38
CA ALA A 51 -24.47 -1.86 5.80
C ALA A 51 -24.06 -0.40 5.50
N GLN A 52 -22.78 -0.16 5.20
CA GLN A 52 -22.24 1.20 5.05
C GLN A 52 -22.12 1.68 3.59
N ALA A 53 -22.36 0.80 2.60
CA ALA A 53 -22.20 1.12 1.18
C ALA A 53 -22.93 2.43 0.80
N ASN A 54 -24.18 2.58 1.24
CA ASN A 54 -24.98 3.78 0.98
C ASN A 54 -24.32 5.08 1.47
N LYS A 55 -23.64 5.05 2.63
CA LYS A 55 -22.97 6.23 3.17
C LYS A 55 -21.76 6.63 2.32
N VAL A 56 -20.97 5.64 1.90
CA VAL A 56 -19.81 5.86 1.02
C VAL A 56 -20.27 6.35 -0.35
N GLN A 57 -21.33 5.75 -0.91
CA GLN A 57 -21.91 6.17 -2.18
C GLN A 57 -22.39 7.64 -2.14
N LEU A 58 -23.13 8.03 -1.10
CA LEU A 58 -23.56 9.42 -0.91
C LEU A 58 -22.36 10.38 -0.76
N PHE A 59 -21.32 9.95 -0.03
CA PHE A 59 -20.08 10.70 0.10
C PHE A 59 -19.42 10.94 -1.27
N LEU A 60 -19.28 9.90 -2.11
CA LEU A 60 -18.71 10.03 -3.45
C LEU A 60 -19.55 10.93 -4.36
N GLN A 61 -20.89 10.80 -4.32
CA GLN A 61 -21.80 11.65 -5.09
C GLN A 61 -21.66 13.13 -4.71
N SER A 62 -21.34 13.43 -3.46
CA SER A 62 -21.11 14.81 -3.00
C SER A 62 -19.76 15.39 -3.41
N ARG A 63 -18.83 14.57 -3.93
CA ARG A 63 -17.43 14.94 -4.21
C ARG A 63 -16.94 14.37 -5.53
N LEU A 64 -17.24 15.07 -6.63
CA LEU A 64 -16.85 14.68 -8.00
C LEU A 64 -15.37 14.32 -8.14
N LEU A 65 -14.47 15.10 -7.54
CA LEU A 65 -13.02 14.83 -7.60
C LEU A 65 -12.66 13.45 -7.04
N ILE A 66 -13.29 13.05 -5.92
CA ILE A 66 -13.03 11.75 -5.31
C ILE A 66 -13.76 10.65 -6.07
N GLN A 67 -14.96 10.91 -6.58
CA GLN A 67 -15.68 9.99 -7.44
C GLN A 67 -14.86 9.59 -8.67
N ASP A 68 -14.22 10.55 -9.33
CA ASP A 68 -13.35 10.28 -10.47
C ASP A 68 -12.07 9.56 -10.08
N LEU A 69 -11.50 9.92 -8.93
CA LEU A 69 -10.27 9.31 -8.41
C LEU A 69 -10.46 7.81 -8.13
N VAL A 70 -11.52 7.44 -7.41
CA VAL A 70 -11.77 6.04 -7.01
C VAL A 70 -12.22 5.14 -8.17
N ARG A 71 -12.23 5.64 -9.40
CA ARG A 71 -12.30 4.79 -10.59
C ARG A 71 -11.03 3.95 -10.75
N ILE A 72 -9.91 4.37 -10.16
CA ILE A 72 -8.69 3.57 -10.10
C ILE A 72 -8.84 2.54 -8.97
N PRO A 73 -8.82 1.22 -9.25
CA PRO A 73 -9.17 0.20 -8.26
C PRO A 73 -8.38 0.27 -6.94
N ILE A 74 -7.07 0.54 -7.00
CA ILE A 74 -6.24 0.67 -5.79
C ILE A 74 -6.64 1.88 -4.92
N GLN A 75 -7.14 2.96 -5.53
CA GLN A 75 -7.63 4.14 -4.81
C GLN A 75 -9.02 3.92 -4.21
N LEU A 76 -9.86 3.10 -4.85
CA LEU A 76 -11.12 2.65 -4.26
C LEU A 76 -10.89 1.76 -3.05
N ASP A 77 -9.98 0.79 -3.16
CA ASP A 77 -9.65 -0.11 -2.06
C ASP A 77 -9.07 0.66 -0.86
N ALA A 78 -8.17 1.59 -1.15
CA ALA A 78 -7.66 2.57 -0.20
C ALA A 78 -8.75 3.35 0.54
N LEU A 79 -9.72 3.90 -0.19
CA LEU A 79 -10.87 4.57 0.42
C LEU A 79 -11.63 3.61 1.32
N CYS A 80 -11.87 2.38 0.87
CA CYS A 80 -12.63 1.39 1.63
C CYS A 80 -11.97 1.03 2.98
N ILE A 81 -10.65 0.82 2.96
CA ILE A 81 -9.85 0.56 4.16
C ILE A 81 -9.91 1.74 5.12
N SER A 82 -9.74 2.96 4.60
CA SER A 82 -9.74 4.19 5.40
C SER A 82 -11.10 4.42 6.04
N TRP A 83 -12.18 4.22 5.29
CA TRP A 83 -13.55 4.36 5.78
C TRP A 83 -13.87 3.39 6.92
N SER A 84 -13.42 2.13 6.81
CA SER A 84 -13.61 1.11 7.83
C SER A 84 -12.83 1.41 9.13
N GLY A 85 -11.73 2.16 9.02
CA GLY A 85 -10.90 2.62 10.16
C GLY A 85 -11.47 3.82 10.92
N GLY A 86 -12.73 4.21 10.69
CA GLY A 86 -13.40 5.30 11.41
C GLY A 86 -13.25 6.70 10.79
N LEU A 87 -12.67 6.81 9.60
CA LEU A 87 -12.35 8.10 8.96
C LEU A 87 -13.50 8.68 8.09
N GLY A 88 -14.65 8.02 8.04
CA GLY A 88 -15.65 8.19 6.97
C GLY A 88 -16.43 9.51 6.89
N SER A 89 -16.57 10.30 7.94
CA SER A 89 -17.47 11.49 7.90
C SER A 89 -16.81 12.85 8.00
N GLU A 90 -15.58 12.95 8.54
CA GLU A 90 -14.96 14.25 8.86
C GLU A 90 -13.81 14.65 7.93
N MET A 91 -13.32 13.72 7.09
CA MET A 91 -12.18 14.01 6.22
C MET A 91 -12.56 14.76 4.94
N LYS A 92 -11.87 15.87 4.70
CA LYS A 92 -11.83 16.56 3.40
C LYS A 92 -10.83 15.85 2.49
N PHE A 93 -11.28 14.80 1.81
CA PHE A 93 -10.53 14.24 0.69
C PHE A 93 -10.67 15.21 -0.49
N ASP A 94 -9.74 16.15 -0.61
CA ASP A 94 -9.69 17.09 -1.75
C ASP A 94 -8.56 16.73 -2.74
N THR A 95 -7.66 15.81 -2.37
CA THR A 95 -6.52 15.37 -3.21
C THR A 95 -6.24 13.87 -3.05
N ILE A 96 -5.55 13.28 -4.03
CA ILE A 96 -5.03 11.90 -3.92
C ILE A 96 -4.05 11.73 -2.76
N THR A 97 -3.24 12.76 -2.47
CA THR A 97 -2.33 12.76 -1.33
C THR A 97 -3.08 12.66 -0.02
N ALA A 98 -4.21 13.34 0.12
CA ALA A 98 -5.06 13.22 1.32
C ALA A 98 -5.60 11.79 1.49
N VAL A 99 -5.94 11.11 0.38
CA VAL A 99 -6.33 9.69 0.41
C VAL A 99 -5.18 8.83 0.93
N TYR A 100 -3.98 8.95 0.36
CA TYR A 100 -2.83 8.16 0.82
C TYR A 100 -2.45 8.43 2.28
N ARG A 101 -2.55 9.69 2.75
CA ARG A 101 -2.33 10.03 4.17
C ARG A 101 -3.35 9.37 5.09
N ALA A 102 -4.62 9.33 4.71
CA ALA A 102 -5.65 8.64 5.49
C ALA A 102 -5.42 7.13 5.57
N ILE A 103 -4.99 6.51 4.47
CA ILE A 103 -4.60 5.09 4.49
C ILE A 103 -3.41 4.90 5.43
N GLU A 104 -2.37 5.72 5.29
CA GLU A 104 -1.17 5.66 6.11
C GLU A 104 -1.53 5.73 7.59
N ASP A 105 -2.36 6.69 7.99
CA ASP A 105 -2.83 6.86 9.36
C ASP A 105 -3.62 5.63 9.85
N SER A 106 -4.51 5.08 9.01
CA SER A 106 -5.28 3.85 9.30
C SER A 106 -4.36 2.63 9.46
N LEU A 107 -3.35 2.49 8.59
CA LEU A 107 -2.38 1.40 8.66
C LEU A 107 -1.51 1.52 9.91
N TRP A 108 -1.06 2.71 10.29
CA TRP A 108 -0.27 2.91 11.51
C TRP A 108 -1.08 2.66 12.78
N LYS A 109 -2.35 3.08 12.84
CA LYS A 109 -3.28 2.73 13.93
C LYS A 109 -3.39 1.22 14.13
N LYS A 110 -3.36 0.45 13.05
CA LYS A 110 -3.39 -1.01 13.10
C LYS A 110 -2.03 -1.62 13.45
N ASP A 111 -0.96 -1.11 12.86
CA ASP A 111 0.38 -1.69 12.98
C ASP A 111 1.02 -1.42 14.34
N ILE A 112 0.72 -0.29 14.99
CA ILE A 112 1.25 0.04 16.33
C ILE A 112 0.91 -1.05 17.37
N LEU A 113 -0.28 -1.64 17.28
CA LEU A 113 -0.71 -2.78 18.11
C LEU A 113 0.09 -4.05 17.78
N ARG A 114 0.28 -4.33 16.48
CA ARG A 114 1.03 -5.52 16.01
C ARG A 114 2.51 -5.44 16.37
N LEU A 115 3.07 -4.23 16.36
CA LEU A 115 4.43 -3.93 16.76
C LEU A 115 4.63 -4.07 18.28
N GLY A 116 3.55 -4.05 19.07
CA GLY A 116 3.60 -4.16 20.53
C GLY A 116 4.25 -2.94 21.17
N LYS A 117 4.03 -1.75 20.59
CA LYS A 117 4.58 -0.50 21.10
C LYS A 117 3.99 -0.17 22.47
N ALA A 118 4.77 0.55 23.28
CA ALA A 118 4.38 0.98 24.61
C ALA A 118 4.53 2.49 24.73
N HIS A 119 3.64 3.12 25.49
CA HIS A 119 3.70 4.53 25.85
C HIS A 119 3.79 4.61 27.38
N GLU A 120 4.78 5.35 27.90
CA GLU A 120 5.05 5.46 29.35
C GLU A 120 5.18 4.10 30.06
N GLY A 121 5.78 3.11 29.39
CA GLY A 121 5.96 1.76 29.94
C GLY A 121 4.71 0.88 29.94
N LYS A 122 3.57 1.36 29.43
CA LYS A 122 2.33 0.58 29.28
C LYS A 122 2.12 0.19 27.81
N PRO A 123 1.74 -1.08 27.52
CA PRO A 123 1.36 -1.47 26.17
C PRO A 123 0.20 -0.63 25.65
N ILE A 124 0.29 -0.23 24.38
CA ILE A 124 -0.79 0.49 23.72
C ILE A 124 -1.93 -0.49 23.44
N THR A 125 -3.16 -0.07 23.74
CA THR A 125 -4.38 -0.84 23.52
C THR A 125 -5.27 -0.14 22.49
N GLU A 126 -6.19 -0.88 21.88
CA GLU A 126 -7.11 -0.36 20.87
C GLU A 126 -7.93 0.84 21.37
N PHE A 127 -8.33 0.80 22.65
CA PHE A 127 -9.05 1.90 23.30
C PHE A 127 -8.25 3.21 23.31
N LEU A 128 -6.93 3.15 23.55
CA LEU A 128 -6.08 4.35 23.56
C LEU A 128 -5.91 4.94 22.15
N ILE A 129 -5.95 4.10 21.12
CA ILE A 129 -5.67 4.51 19.73
C ILE A 129 -6.88 5.20 19.09
N GLN A 130 -8.11 4.88 19.52
CA GLN A 130 -9.31 5.47 18.93
C GLN A 130 -9.32 7.00 19.04
N ASP A 131 -8.89 7.52 20.19
CA ASP A 131 -8.87 8.96 20.48
C ASP A 131 -7.49 9.61 20.31
N CYS A 132 -6.46 8.84 19.94
CA CYS A 132 -5.11 9.38 19.74
C CYS A 132 -5.00 10.23 18.47
N ASP A 133 -4.34 11.37 18.61
CA ASP A 133 -3.93 12.20 17.49
C ASP A 133 -2.96 11.43 16.57
N PRO A 134 -3.11 11.50 15.23
CA PRO A 134 -2.22 10.85 14.28
C PRO A 134 -0.74 11.20 14.47
N SER A 135 -0.41 12.41 14.93
CA SER A 135 0.99 12.80 15.16
C SER A 135 1.63 11.99 16.29
N GLY A 136 0.88 11.74 17.37
CA GLY A 136 1.37 10.95 18.50
C GLY A 136 1.65 9.50 18.13
N ILE A 137 0.85 8.93 17.22
CA ILE A 137 1.10 7.59 16.67
C ILE A 137 2.38 7.60 15.83
N LYS A 138 2.54 8.59 14.94
CA LYS A 138 3.72 8.72 14.07
C LYS A 138 5.01 8.88 14.86
N ASP A 139 4.97 9.57 15.99
CA ASP A 139 6.13 9.70 16.87
C ASP A 139 6.57 8.34 17.47
N LEU A 140 5.62 7.46 17.81
CA LEU A 140 5.90 6.14 18.39
C LEU A 140 6.41 5.12 17.36
N VAL A 141 6.10 5.33 16.07
CA VAL A 141 6.52 4.47 14.96
C VAL A 141 7.51 5.17 14.01
N LYS A 142 8.16 6.24 14.48
CA LYS A 142 9.03 7.09 13.65
C LYS A 142 10.19 6.31 13.03
N ASP A 143 10.78 5.39 13.78
CA ASP A 143 11.87 4.55 13.28
C ASP A 143 11.38 3.62 12.15
N GLU A 144 10.15 3.11 12.26
CA GLU A 144 9.51 2.32 11.21
C GLU A 144 9.16 3.14 9.97
N ILE A 145 8.67 4.37 10.15
CA ILE A 145 8.41 5.30 9.04
C ILE A 145 9.70 5.59 8.29
N ASN A 146 10.73 6.07 8.98
CA ASN A 146 12.02 6.42 8.36
C ASN A 146 12.61 5.21 7.62
N PHE A 147 12.51 4.00 8.19
CA PHE A 147 13.00 2.80 7.54
C PHE A 147 12.23 2.52 6.25
N LEU A 148 10.89 2.58 6.27
CA LEU A 148 10.07 2.36 5.08
C LEU A 148 10.34 3.41 3.99
N GLU A 149 10.57 4.67 4.37
CA GLU A 149 10.92 5.75 3.44
C GLU A 149 12.28 5.49 2.76
N ASP A 150 13.31 5.14 3.55
CA ASP A 150 14.62 4.77 3.01
C ASP A 150 14.55 3.50 2.13
N PHE A 151 13.71 2.55 2.55
CA PHE A 151 13.46 1.31 1.82
C PHE A 151 12.80 1.59 0.46
N ALA A 152 11.73 2.40 0.44
CA ALA A 152 11.03 2.82 -0.77
C ALA A 152 11.95 3.62 -1.70
N PHE A 153 12.68 4.59 -1.16
CA PHE A 153 13.59 5.42 -1.94
C PHE A 153 14.73 4.60 -2.56
N THR A 154 15.30 3.66 -1.79
CA THR A 154 16.33 2.75 -2.31
C THR A 154 15.78 1.87 -3.43
N GLY A 155 14.54 1.37 -3.28
CA GLY A 155 13.87 0.61 -4.34
C GLY A 155 13.69 1.42 -5.61
N LEU A 156 13.15 2.64 -5.47
CA LEU A 156 12.91 3.55 -6.57
C LEU A 156 14.20 3.93 -7.30
N HIS A 157 15.27 4.23 -6.56
CA HIS A 157 16.56 4.62 -7.15
C HIS A 157 17.23 3.49 -7.91
N ASN A 158 17.07 2.24 -7.47
CA ASN A 158 17.76 1.07 -8.04
C ASN A 158 16.85 0.18 -8.92
N ASP A 159 15.62 0.61 -9.20
CA ASP A 159 14.61 -0.16 -9.94
C ASP A 159 14.32 -1.54 -9.32
N ILE A 160 14.28 -1.58 -7.97
CA ILE A 160 14.00 -2.78 -7.19
C ILE A 160 12.55 -2.74 -6.69
N ILE A 161 11.77 -3.74 -7.09
CA ILE A 161 10.39 -3.94 -6.64
C ILE A 161 10.32 -4.99 -5.52
N ASP A 162 11.07 -6.08 -5.68
CA ASP A 162 11.16 -7.17 -4.70
C ASP A 162 12.49 -7.08 -3.93
N PHE A 163 12.39 -6.85 -2.64
CA PHE A 163 13.53 -6.71 -1.75
C PHE A 163 13.91 -8.04 -1.10
N GLU A 164 14.90 -8.69 -1.70
CA GLU A 164 15.54 -9.88 -1.15
C GLU A 164 16.36 -9.60 0.12
N SER A 165 16.80 -10.66 0.80
CA SER A 165 17.57 -10.57 2.04
C SER A 165 18.86 -9.76 1.90
N THR A 166 19.50 -9.80 0.73
CA THR A 166 20.70 -9.02 0.39
C THR A 166 20.41 -7.52 0.42
N HIS A 167 19.33 -7.09 -0.22
CA HIS A 167 18.88 -5.69 -0.22
C HIS A 167 18.56 -5.21 1.20
N ARG A 168 17.82 -6.02 1.98
CA ARG A 168 17.48 -5.71 3.38
C ARG A 168 18.71 -5.53 4.25
N ASN A 169 19.71 -6.40 4.10
CA ASN A 169 20.96 -6.33 4.87
C ASN A 169 21.77 -5.07 4.55
N VAL A 170 21.80 -4.65 3.29
CA VAL A 170 22.49 -3.41 2.89
C VAL A 170 21.79 -2.19 3.46
N ILE A 171 20.47 -2.09 3.30
CA ILE A 171 19.69 -0.95 3.79
C ILE A 171 19.78 -0.87 5.32
N SER A 172 19.64 -1.99 6.02
CA SER A 172 19.76 -2.05 7.49
C SER A 172 21.11 -1.57 8.02
N ARG A 173 22.22 -1.76 7.29
CA ARG A 173 23.55 -1.27 7.68
C ARG A 173 23.70 0.25 7.55
N HIS A 174 22.98 0.86 6.62
CA HIS A 174 23.03 2.30 6.39
C HIS A 174 21.99 3.06 7.21
N PHE A 175 20.94 2.37 7.66
CA PHE A 175 19.88 2.95 8.47
C PHE A 175 20.37 3.36 9.87
N LYS A 176 20.05 4.59 10.28
CA LYS A 176 20.39 5.15 11.60
C LYS A 176 19.14 5.79 12.23
N PRO A 177 18.72 5.35 13.44
CA PRO A 177 19.30 4.30 14.27
C PRO A 177 19.06 2.90 13.69
N PRO A 178 19.94 1.91 13.93
CA PRO A 178 19.76 0.57 13.39
C PRO A 178 18.46 -0.06 13.92
N MET A 179 17.56 -0.41 13.01
CA MET A 179 16.33 -1.10 13.39
C MET A 179 16.65 -2.52 13.85
N THR A 180 16.49 -2.78 15.15
CA THR A 180 16.69 -4.11 15.71
C THR A 180 15.57 -5.05 15.28
N LEU A 181 15.90 -6.32 15.03
CA LEU A 181 14.92 -7.39 14.76
C LEU A 181 14.07 -7.16 13.51
N LEU A 182 14.67 -6.70 12.41
CA LEU A 182 14.00 -6.46 11.13
C LEU A 182 13.10 -7.63 10.68
N ASP A 183 13.57 -8.87 10.82
CA ASP A 183 12.80 -10.08 10.47
C ASP A 183 11.51 -10.24 11.28
N LYS A 184 11.42 -9.64 12.48
CA LYS A 184 10.19 -9.61 13.30
C LYS A 184 9.33 -8.38 13.00
N THR A 185 9.94 -7.26 12.63
CA THR A 185 9.25 -6.00 12.36
C THR A 185 8.55 -6.01 11.00
N LEU A 186 9.25 -6.37 9.91
CA LEU A 186 8.68 -6.28 8.56
C LEU A 186 7.38 -7.09 8.36
N PRO A 187 7.23 -8.33 8.88
CA PRO A 187 5.96 -9.06 8.78
C PRO A 187 4.76 -8.40 9.49
N ARG A 188 5.03 -7.47 10.41
CA ARG A 188 4.00 -6.77 11.21
C ARG A 188 3.57 -5.47 10.55
N LEU A 189 4.34 -4.95 9.61
CA LEU A 189 4.04 -3.74 8.84
C LEU A 189 3.07 -4.09 7.71
N SER A 190 1.95 -3.37 7.65
CA SER A 190 0.90 -3.57 6.66
C SER A 190 1.23 -2.98 5.30
N PHE A 191 2.26 -2.13 5.22
CA PHE A 191 2.79 -1.54 3.99
C PHE A 191 3.52 -2.58 3.13
N LEU A 192 3.95 -3.70 3.70
CA LEU A 192 4.73 -4.72 3.01
C LEU A 192 3.96 -6.04 2.86
N ARG A 193 4.29 -6.78 1.81
CA ARG A 193 3.82 -8.13 1.51
C ARG A 193 5.01 -9.02 1.18
N THR A 194 4.87 -10.33 1.44
CA THR A 194 5.91 -11.31 1.12
C THR A 194 5.61 -11.96 -0.22
N SER A 195 6.59 -12.02 -1.12
CA SER A 195 6.43 -12.63 -2.44
C SER A 195 6.63 -14.15 -2.39
N ASP A 196 7.25 -14.66 -1.33
CA ASP A 196 7.60 -16.06 -1.15
C ASP A 196 6.96 -16.69 0.11
N LEU A 197 6.57 -17.96 -0.01
CA LEU A 197 6.08 -18.77 1.11
C LEU A 197 7.23 -19.40 1.92
N SER A 198 8.45 -18.86 1.82
CA SER A 198 9.60 -19.47 2.48
C SER A 198 9.33 -19.63 3.99
N PRO A 199 9.54 -20.84 4.54
CA PRO A 199 9.36 -21.07 5.96
C PRO A 199 10.37 -20.26 6.79
N GLU A 200 11.51 -19.89 6.20
CA GLU A 200 12.55 -19.12 6.87
C GLU A 200 12.36 -17.61 6.65
N HIS A 201 11.94 -16.91 7.71
CA HIS A 201 11.73 -15.45 7.70
C HIS A 201 12.93 -14.64 7.18
N ARG A 202 14.15 -15.13 7.37
CA ARG A 202 15.40 -14.47 6.94
C ARG A 202 15.59 -14.45 5.43
N ASN A 203 14.99 -15.39 4.71
CA ASN A 203 15.13 -15.51 3.26
C ASN A 203 13.96 -14.89 2.50
N ARG A 204 12.96 -14.35 3.21
CA ARG A 204 11.78 -13.76 2.58
C ARG A 204 12.11 -12.51 1.78
N SER A 205 11.46 -12.41 0.63
CA SER A 205 11.41 -11.18 -0.16
C SER A 205 10.18 -10.37 0.21
N TYR A 206 10.34 -9.05 0.18
CA TYR A 206 9.27 -8.12 0.53
C TYR A 206 9.04 -7.14 -0.62
N HIS A 207 7.79 -6.80 -0.88
CA HIS A 207 7.40 -5.70 -1.76
C HIS A 207 6.35 -4.84 -1.07
N PHE A 208 6.21 -3.58 -1.50
CA PHE A 208 5.15 -2.71 -1.01
C PHE A 208 3.78 -3.19 -1.47
N LEU A 209 2.74 -2.92 -0.69
CA LEU A 209 1.34 -3.26 -0.98
C LEU A 209 0.94 -2.87 -2.40
N HIS A 210 1.44 -1.73 -2.87
CA HIS A 210 1.33 -1.28 -4.25
C HIS A 210 2.49 -0.35 -4.57
N LEU A 211 2.89 -0.27 -5.84
CA LEU A 211 4.01 0.56 -6.32
C LEU A 211 3.79 2.10 -6.19
N THR A 212 2.73 2.53 -5.51
CA THR A 212 2.44 3.93 -5.22
C THR A 212 2.67 4.29 -3.76
N PHE A 213 2.90 3.30 -2.90
CA PHE A 213 3.34 3.48 -1.52
C PHE A 213 4.86 3.62 -1.45
#